data_AF-A0A2R8AQM3-F1
#
_entry.id   AF-A0A2R8AQM3-F1
#
_cell.length_a   1.000
_cell.length_b   1.000
_cell.length_c   1.000
_cell.angle_alpha   90.00
_cell.angle_beta   90.00
_cell.angle_gamma   90.00
#
_symmetry.space_group_name_H-M   'P 1'
#
loop_
_entity.id
_entity.type
_entity.pdbx_description
1 polymer ?
#
loop_
_entity_poly.entity_id
_entity_poly.type
_entity_poly.pdbx_seq_one_letter_code
_entity_poly.pdbx_strand_id
1 'polypeptide(L)'
;MFEPNWASPPGDTIARLAAAGKTSIHDLAERIGFEEDLFSGIMEGRVVISDEIADALSSELGASRQFWIERYNQFLGDRARLAGSAPTEELSRWGQSFPVRALRELGWLPKGSRGERLSEDILSFFGCDSISGWNERYSAGIGQVAFRTSFAFETDEMATLAWLRIGEMQAENLTLAKFSASNFKKRLTELKKLCALKRPELFFPKLQQACAEEGVGLVSSKAPKGCRASGATWTSPNGNPIILLSFRYLSEDHFWFTFFHEAAHVVLHGTDHISVDGADPSPLGASVFEDEADIFAQDTLVPADLRDEMLNAMPTRPHARRIARKAGVTPGIIVGQLQKAGALQPHQFNDLKRRYKWEGSTKLPVLSHPRKYS
;
A
#
# COMPACT_ATOMS: atom_id res chain seq x y z
N MET A 1 -15.32 16.63 -15.09
CA MET A 1 -16.23 16.00 -14.12
C MET A 1 -15.89 14.52 -14.09
N PHE A 2 -15.77 13.94 -12.90
CA PHE A 2 -15.37 12.54 -12.69
C PHE A 2 -16.60 11.63 -12.84
N GLU A 3 -16.49 10.52 -13.55
CA GLU A 3 -17.61 9.60 -13.86
C GLU A 3 -17.17 8.13 -13.72
N PRO A 4 -17.21 7.54 -12.51
CA PRO A 4 -16.71 6.19 -12.24
C PRO A 4 -17.61 5.10 -12.83
N ASN A 5 -17.10 4.01 -13.41
CA ASN A 5 -17.97 2.96 -14.00
C ASN A 5 -18.51 1.94 -12.97
N TRP A 6 -18.75 2.37 -11.73
CA TRP A 6 -19.40 1.61 -10.67
C TRP A 6 -20.18 2.59 -9.79
N ALA A 7 -21.19 2.09 -9.08
CA ALA A 7 -21.93 2.86 -8.09
C ALA A 7 -21.59 2.33 -6.70
N SER A 8 -20.71 3.04 -5.99
CA SER A 8 -20.37 2.71 -4.61
C SER A 8 -21.39 3.35 -3.67
N PRO A 9 -22.15 2.61 -2.84
CA PRO A 9 -23.10 3.19 -1.89
C PRO A 9 -22.38 4.03 -0.81
N PRO A 10 -23.09 4.92 -0.11
CA PRO A 10 -22.49 5.68 0.99
C PRO A 10 -21.91 4.80 2.10
N GLY A 11 -22.47 3.60 2.31
CA GLY A 11 -21.96 2.61 3.27
C GLY A 11 -20.49 2.28 3.11
N ASP A 12 -19.96 2.28 1.89
CA ASP A 12 -18.54 2.06 1.64
C ASP A 12 -17.69 3.20 2.23
N THR A 13 -18.18 4.44 2.16
CA THR A 13 -17.53 5.60 2.78
C THR A 13 -17.67 5.59 4.30
N ILE A 14 -18.85 5.20 4.80
CA ILE A 14 -19.13 5.07 6.24
C ILE A 14 -18.21 4.03 6.85
N ALA A 15 -18.13 2.84 6.27
CA ALA A 15 -17.23 1.77 6.70
C ALA A 15 -15.75 2.19 6.66
N ARG A 16 -15.36 2.96 5.64
CA ARG A 16 -13.99 3.52 5.53
C ARG A 16 -13.64 4.43 6.69
N LEU A 17 -14.52 5.38 7.02
CA LEU A 17 -14.25 6.35 8.10
C LEU A 17 -14.38 5.70 9.48
N ALA A 18 -15.31 4.75 9.66
CA ALA A 18 -15.43 3.99 10.91
C ALA A 18 -14.16 3.19 11.22
N ALA A 19 -13.65 2.45 10.22
CA ALA A 19 -12.40 1.71 10.34
C ALA A 19 -11.19 2.62 10.61
N ALA A 20 -11.16 3.82 9.99
CA ALA A 20 -10.14 4.83 10.26
C ALA A 20 -10.13 5.29 11.72
N GLY A 21 -11.32 5.46 12.31
CA GLY A 21 -11.52 5.82 13.71
C GLY A 21 -11.41 4.65 14.70
N LYS A 22 -11.10 3.42 14.24
CA LYS A 22 -11.14 2.19 15.04
C LYS A 22 -12.50 1.90 15.68
N THR A 23 -13.58 2.34 15.04
CA THR A 23 -14.96 2.08 15.45
C THR A 23 -15.52 0.95 14.59
N SER A 24 -16.07 -0.09 15.21
CA SER A 24 -16.76 -1.13 14.45
C SER A 24 -18.07 -0.58 13.87
N ILE A 25 -18.58 -1.19 12.80
CA ILE A 25 -19.88 -0.79 12.22
C ILE A 25 -21.00 -0.94 13.26
N HIS A 26 -20.94 -1.97 14.10
CA HIS A 26 -21.88 -2.18 15.18
C HIS A 26 -21.83 -1.03 16.20
N ASP A 27 -20.65 -0.68 16.70
CA ASP A 27 -20.50 0.41 17.67
C ASP A 27 -20.91 1.77 17.07
N LEU A 28 -20.63 1.97 15.78
CA LEU A 28 -21.05 3.16 15.07
C LEU A 28 -22.58 3.24 15.00
N ALA A 29 -23.26 2.14 14.66
CA ALA A 29 -24.71 2.07 14.62
C ALA A 29 -25.32 2.38 15.99
N GLU A 30 -24.76 1.84 17.07
CA GLU A 30 -25.18 2.13 18.45
C GLU A 30 -24.99 3.60 18.83
N ARG A 31 -23.85 4.22 18.46
CA ARG A 31 -23.56 5.63 18.77
C ARG A 31 -24.46 6.59 18.01
N ILE A 32 -24.69 6.30 16.73
CA ILE A 32 -25.59 7.07 15.88
C ILE A 32 -27.05 6.90 16.36
N GLY A 33 -27.39 5.75 16.95
CA GLY A 33 -28.69 5.49 17.55
C GLY A 33 -29.82 5.31 16.54
N PHE A 34 -29.50 4.92 15.30
CA PHE A 34 -30.51 4.58 14.29
C PHE A 34 -31.02 3.16 14.47
N GLU A 35 -32.31 2.95 14.15
CA GLU A 35 -32.89 1.61 14.02
C GLU A 35 -32.09 0.76 13.03
N GLU A 36 -31.97 -0.54 13.29
CA GLU A 36 -31.09 -1.44 12.54
C GLU A 36 -31.40 -1.46 11.03
N ASP A 37 -32.68 -1.50 10.66
CA ASP A 37 -33.12 -1.47 9.26
C ASP A 37 -32.83 -0.12 8.57
N LEU A 38 -32.93 0.99 9.33
CA LEU A 38 -32.56 2.32 8.83
C LEU A 38 -31.05 2.38 8.56
N PHE A 39 -30.23 1.89 9.50
CA PHE A 39 -28.79 1.89 9.37
C PHE A 39 -28.32 0.97 8.22
N SER A 40 -28.84 -0.26 8.12
CA SER A 40 -28.59 -1.16 6.97
C SER A 40 -29.01 -0.51 5.66
N GLY A 41 -30.17 0.14 5.62
CA GLY A 41 -30.64 0.86 4.45
C GLY A 41 -29.73 2.02 4.01
N ILE A 42 -29.10 2.72 4.97
CA ILE A 42 -28.08 3.75 4.68
C ILE A 42 -26.82 3.10 4.10
N MET A 43 -26.36 2.00 4.72
CA MET A 43 -25.16 1.28 4.28
C MET A 43 -25.30 0.77 2.83
N GLU A 44 -26.48 0.28 2.48
CA GLU A 44 -26.78 -0.26 1.14
C GLU A 44 -27.15 0.83 0.11
N GLY A 45 -27.27 2.10 0.53
CA GLY A 45 -27.73 3.18 -0.33
C GLY A 45 -29.21 3.07 -0.75
N ARG A 46 -30.02 2.33 0.03
CA ARG A 46 -31.49 2.28 -0.11
C ARG A 46 -32.16 3.49 0.55
N VAL A 47 -31.56 4.03 1.60
CA VAL A 47 -32.05 5.17 2.36
C VAL A 47 -31.36 6.45 1.88
N VAL A 48 -32.17 7.49 1.65
CA VAL A 48 -31.66 8.83 1.35
C VAL A 48 -30.94 9.38 2.56
N ILE A 49 -29.72 9.90 2.36
CA ILE A 49 -29.04 10.67 3.40
C ILE A 49 -29.75 12.03 3.50
N SER A 50 -30.66 12.16 4.48
CA SER A 50 -31.29 13.43 4.85
C SER A 50 -30.33 14.31 5.64
N ASP A 51 -30.73 15.56 5.92
CA ASP A 51 -29.94 16.46 6.76
C ASP A 51 -29.67 15.86 8.15
N GLU A 52 -30.65 15.19 8.75
CA GLU A 52 -30.51 14.54 10.06
C GLU A 52 -29.51 13.37 10.01
N ILE A 53 -29.56 12.56 8.96
CA ILE A 53 -28.62 11.44 8.77
C ILE A 53 -27.21 11.98 8.52
N ALA A 54 -27.08 13.00 7.67
CA ALA A 54 -25.80 13.64 7.37
C ALA A 54 -25.17 14.32 8.60
N ASP A 55 -25.98 14.91 9.48
CA ASP A 55 -25.51 15.48 10.74
C ASP A 55 -25.00 14.41 11.73
N ALA A 56 -25.71 13.30 11.84
CA ALA A 56 -25.29 12.19 12.70
C ALA A 56 -23.97 11.58 12.19
N LEU A 57 -23.87 11.34 10.89
CA LEU A 57 -22.64 10.86 10.26
C LEU A 57 -21.49 11.88 10.41
N SER A 58 -21.77 13.17 10.24
CA SER A 58 -20.78 14.25 10.42
C SER A 58 -20.25 14.30 11.86
N SER A 59 -21.12 14.11 12.85
CA SER A 59 -20.74 14.13 14.26
C SER A 59 -19.88 12.94 14.66
N GLU A 60 -20.17 11.73 14.16
CA GLU A 60 -19.44 10.51 14.53
C GLU A 60 -18.20 10.23 13.67
N LEU A 61 -18.25 10.58 12.37
CA LEU A 61 -17.21 10.21 11.40
C LEU A 61 -16.45 11.42 10.83
N GLY A 62 -16.88 12.65 11.15
CA GLY A 62 -16.35 13.87 10.55
C GLY A 62 -16.89 14.12 9.14
N ALA A 63 -16.16 14.96 8.38
CA ALA A 63 -16.63 15.58 7.13
C ALA A 63 -17.87 16.47 7.33
N SER A 64 -18.21 17.29 6.33
CA SER A 64 -19.36 18.19 6.42
C SER A 64 -20.67 17.48 6.11
N ARG A 65 -21.80 17.97 6.62
CA ARG A 65 -23.15 17.53 6.20
C ARG A 65 -23.30 17.48 4.67
N GLN A 66 -22.85 18.56 4.01
CA GLN A 66 -22.90 18.68 2.56
C GLN A 66 -22.13 17.56 1.85
N PHE A 67 -20.99 17.14 2.39
CA PHE A 67 -20.22 16.04 1.83
C PHE A 67 -21.03 14.73 1.81
N TRP A 68 -21.73 14.41 2.91
CA TRP A 68 -22.52 13.18 3.01
C TRP A 68 -23.69 13.14 2.04
N ILE A 69 -24.40 14.27 1.91
CA ILE A 69 -25.48 14.44 0.94
C ILE A 69 -24.94 14.29 -0.49
N GLU A 70 -23.84 14.99 -0.81
CA GLU A 70 -23.22 14.91 -2.13
C GLU A 70 -22.73 13.51 -2.46
N ARG A 71 -22.20 12.78 -1.47
CA ARG A 71 -21.75 11.40 -1.65
C ARG A 71 -22.89 10.46 -2.02
N TYR A 72 -24.07 10.65 -1.43
CA TYR A 72 -25.28 9.90 -1.81
C TYR A 72 -25.78 10.30 -3.19
N ASN A 73 -25.81 11.60 -3.52
CA ASN A 73 -26.21 12.07 -4.85
C ASN A 73 -25.29 11.54 -5.95
N GLN A 74 -23.98 11.49 -5.69
CA GLN A 74 -23.01 10.89 -6.60
C GLN A 74 -23.33 9.41 -6.84
N PHE A 75 -23.58 8.64 -5.77
CA PHE A 75 -24.01 7.25 -5.89
C PHE A 75 -25.28 7.08 -6.73
N LEU A 76 -26.28 7.95 -6.54
CA LEU A 76 -27.51 7.92 -7.34
C LEU A 76 -27.25 8.24 -8.81
N GLY A 77 -26.42 9.25 -9.09
CA GLY A 77 -26.02 9.63 -10.44
C GLY A 77 -25.29 8.49 -11.15
N ASP A 78 -24.37 7.83 -10.46
CA ASP A 78 -23.66 6.66 -10.97
C ASP A 78 -24.62 5.50 -11.22
N ARG A 79 -25.50 5.18 -10.26
CA ARG A 79 -26.49 4.10 -10.41
C ARG A 79 -27.45 4.34 -11.57
N ALA A 80 -27.93 5.57 -11.75
CA ALA A 80 -28.81 5.92 -12.86
C ALA A 80 -28.11 5.83 -14.22
N ARG A 81 -26.84 6.24 -14.31
CA ARG A 81 -26.03 6.12 -15.52
C ARG A 81 -25.74 4.67 -15.89
N LEU A 82 -25.48 3.82 -14.91
CA LEU A 82 -25.28 2.38 -15.12
C LEU A 82 -26.59 1.70 -15.55
N ALA A 83 -27.73 2.05 -14.94
CA ALA A 83 -29.04 1.52 -15.31
C ALA A 83 -29.47 1.86 -16.75
N GLY A 84 -28.92 2.93 -17.35
CA GLY A 84 -29.17 3.33 -18.74
C GLY A 84 -28.19 2.73 -19.77
N SER A 85 -27.16 1.99 -19.34
CA SER A 85 -26.14 1.41 -20.22
C SER A 85 -26.44 -0.05 -20.52
N ALA A 86 -26.17 -0.52 -21.74
CA ALA A 86 -26.23 -1.96 -22.02
C ALA A 86 -25.12 -2.70 -21.24
N PRO A 87 -25.36 -3.91 -20.69
CA PRO A 87 -24.38 -4.63 -19.86
C PRO A 87 -22.99 -4.78 -20.51
N THR A 88 -22.93 -4.98 -21.83
CA THR A 88 -21.68 -5.09 -22.58
C THR A 88 -20.92 -3.76 -22.68
N GLU A 89 -21.63 -2.63 -22.75
CA GLU A 89 -21.00 -1.30 -22.75
C GLU A 89 -20.42 -0.95 -21.37
N GLU A 90 -21.16 -1.27 -20.30
CA GLU A 90 -20.71 -1.10 -18.92
C GLU A 90 -19.44 -1.90 -18.66
N LEU A 91 -19.44 -3.19 -19.02
CA LEU A 91 -18.31 -4.08 -18.84
C LEU A 91 -17.08 -3.58 -19.60
N SER A 92 -17.23 -3.16 -20.85
CA SER A 92 -16.14 -2.60 -21.66
C SER A 92 -15.60 -1.29 -21.08
N ARG A 93 -16.46 -0.40 -20.55
CA ARG A 93 -16.02 0.86 -19.92
C ARG A 93 -15.29 0.61 -18.61
N TRP A 94 -15.74 -0.33 -17.79
CA TRP A 94 -15.05 -0.73 -16.56
C TRP A 94 -13.62 -1.22 -16.84
N GLY A 95 -13.42 -2.09 -17.84
CA GLY A 95 -12.08 -2.57 -18.18
C GLY A 95 -11.13 -1.48 -18.68
N GLN A 96 -11.67 -0.35 -19.18
CA GLN A 96 -10.89 0.79 -19.66
C GLN A 96 -10.40 1.71 -18.53
N SER A 97 -10.93 1.62 -17.30
CA SER A 97 -10.45 2.40 -16.16
C SER A 97 -9.07 1.94 -15.66
N PHE A 98 -8.71 0.68 -15.93
CA PHE A 98 -7.41 0.11 -15.57
C PHE A 98 -6.27 0.66 -16.45
N PRO A 99 -5.02 0.70 -15.94
CA PRO A 99 -3.85 1.10 -16.72
C PRO A 99 -3.38 -0.03 -17.66
N VAL A 100 -4.25 -0.46 -18.58
CA VAL A 100 -4.11 -1.65 -19.44
C VAL A 100 -2.74 -1.73 -20.11
N ARG A 101 -2.24 -0.60 -20.62
CA ARG A 101 -0.92 -0.53 -21.25
C ARG A 101 0.19 -0.93 -20.27
N ALA A 102 0.19 -0.40 -19.06
CA ALA A 102 1.18 -0.72 -18.06
C ALA A 102 1.09 -2.19 -17.62
N LEU A 103 -0.13 -2.70 -17.43
CA LEU A 103 -0.35 -4.11 -17.06
C LEU A 103 0.17 -5.07 -18.14
N ARG A 104 -0.01 -4.74 -19.42
CA ARG A 104 0.56 -5.49 -20.56
C ARG A 104 2.08 -5.42 -20.63
N GLU A 105 2.65 -4.24 -20.40
CA GLU A 105 4.12 -4.05 -20.36
C GLU A 105 4.76 -4.87 -19.24
N LEU A 106 4.04 -5.12 -18.15
CA LEU A 106 4.44 -6.00 -17.05
C LEU A 106 4.13 -7.49 -17.30
N GLY A 107 3.40 -7.81 -18.37
CA GLY A 107 3.00 -9.17 -18.74
C GLY A 107 1.84 -9.72 -17.92
N TRP A 108 1.05 -8.88 -17.26
CA TRP A 108 -0.07 -9.29 -16.40
C TRP A 108 -1.38 -9.45 -17.17
N LEU A 109 -1.49 -8.82 -18.34
CA LEU A 109 -2.63 -8.97 -19.25
C LEU A 109 -2.18 -9.38 -20.66
N PRO A 110 -3.02 -10.10 -21.43
CA PRO A 110 -2.72 -10.43 -22.82
C PRO A 110 -2.65 -9.18 -23.70
N LYS A 111 -1.74 -9.19 -24.70
CA LYS A 111 -1.48 -8.02 -25.56
C LYS A 111 -2.63 -7.66 -26.52
N GLY A 112 -3.52 -8.61 -26.82
CA GLY A 112 -4.53 -8.48 -27.89
C GLY A 112 -5.94 -8.08 -27.44
N SER A 113 -6.26 -8.21 -26.15
CA SER A 113 -7.64 -8.10 -25.64
C SER A 113 -8.24 -6.70 -25.81
N ARG A 114 -9.50 -6.59 -26.21
CA ARG A 114 -10.19 -5.31 -26.39
C ARG A 114 -11.66 -5.45 -26.05
N GLY A 115 -12.33 -4.33 -25.78
CA GLY A 115 -13.75 -4.31 -25.43
C GLY A 115 -14.05 -5.23 -24.25
N GLU A 116 -15.11 -6.00 -24.36
CA GLU A 116 -15.55 -6.98 -23.35
C GLU A 116 -14.46 -7.99 -22.98
N ARG A 117 -13.71 -8.51 -23.96
CA ARG A 117 -12.65 -9.50 -23.70
C ARG A 117 -11.55 -8.97 -22.79
N LEU A 118 -11.23 -7.68 -22.89
CA LEU A 118 -10.26 -7.05 -21.99
C LEU A 118 -10.77 -7.08 -20.55
N SER A 119 -12.04 -6.78 -20.35
CA SER A 119 -12.67 -6.78 -19.03
C SER A 119 -12.75 -8.19 -18.45
N GLU A 120 -13.07 -9.19 -19.25
CA GLU A 120 -12.98 -10.61 -18.84
C GLU A 120 -11.57 -10.99 -18.39
N ASP A 121 -10.53 -10.62 -19.15
CA ASP A 121 -9.16 -10.91 -18.79
C ASP A 121 -8.72 -10.17 -17.52
N ILE A 122 -9.23 -8.96 -17.27
CA ILE A 122 -9.00 -8.22 -16.02
C ILE A 122 -9.72 -8.90 -14.85
N LEU A 123 -10.99 -9.26 -14.99
CA LEU A 123 -11.75 -10.01 -13.99
C LEU A 123 -11.04 -11.33 -13.63
N SER A 124 -10.60 -12.08 -14.64
CA SER A 124 -9.81 -13.29 -14.46
C SER A 124 -8.49 -13.04 -13.73
N PHE A 125 -7.77 -11.96 -14.08
CA PHE A 125 -6.55 -11.55 -13.38
C PHE A 125 -6.80 -11.27 -11.88
N PHE A 126 -7.93 -10.64 -11.54
CA PHE A 126 -8.36 -10.42 -10.16
C PHE A 126 -8.97 -11.64 -9.46
N GLY A 127 -9.20 -12.73 -10.20
CA GLY A 127 -9.85 -13.94 -9.67
C GLY A 127 -11.34 -13.75 -9.40
N CYS A 128 -12.02 -12.91 -10.19
CA CYS A 128 -13.44 -12.61 -10.05
C CYS A 128 -14.18 -13.01 -11.33
N ASP A 129 -15.43 -13.45 -11.20
CA ASP A 129 -16.27 -13.83 -12.35
C ASP A 129 -17.17 -12.67 -12.84
N SER A 130 -17.27 -11.58 -12.07
CA SER A 130 -18.10 -10.42 -12.39
C SER A 130 -17.59 -9.13 -11.75
N ILE A 131 -18.02 -7.98 -12.27
CA ILE A 131 -17.73 -6.66 -11.67
C ILE A 131 -18.28 -6.60 -10.24
N SER A 132 -19.46 -7.18 -9.98
CA SER A 132 -20.04 -7.22 -8.65
C SER A 132 -19.16 -8.00 -7.66
N GLY A 133 -18.65 -9.17 -8.07
CA GLY A 133 -17.72 -9.94 -7.23
C GLY A 133 -16.37 -9.25 -7.03
N TRP A 134 -15.89 -8.51 -8.05
CA TRP A 134 -14.72 -7.65 -7.91
C TRP A 134 -14.95 -6.52 -6.91
N ASN A 135 -16.10 -5.83 -7.02
CA ASN A 135 -16.49 -4.77 -6.09
C ASN A 135 -16.57 -5.32 -4.67
N GLU A 136 -17.28 -6.43 -4.43
CA GLU A 136 -17.39 -7.05 -3.09
C GLU A 136 -16.02 -7.39 -2.50
N ARG A 137 -15.11 -7.93 -3.32
CA ARG A 137 -13.76 -8.30 -2.88
C ARG A 137 -12.91 -7.08 -2.51
N TYR A 138 -13.00 -5.99 -3.28
CA TYR A 138 -12.09 -4.84 -3.15
C TYR A 138 -12.73 -3.60 -2.52
N SER A 139 -14.02 -3.61 -2.23
CA SER A 139 -14.69 -2.57 -1.42
C SER A 139 -14.35 -2.70 0.08
N ALA A 140 -13.83 -3.85 0.51
CA ALA A 140 -13.37 -4.14 1.87
C ALA A 140 -11.88 -4.55 1.92
N GLY A 141 -11.31 -4.61 3.12
CA GLY A 141 -9.94 -5.11 3.37
C GLY A 141 -8.85 -4.34 2.61
N ILE A 142 -7.97 -5.06 1.90
CA ILE A 142 -6.82 -4.47 1.21
C ILE A 142 -7.22 -3.45 0.11
N GLY A 143 -8.36 -3.67 -0.54
CA GLY A 143 -8.89 -2.73 -1.52
C GLY A 143 -9.27 -1.42 -0.84
N GLN A 144 -9.94 -1.49 0.31
CA GLN A 144 -10.26 -0.34 1.14
C GLN A 144 -9.02 0.50 1.50
N VAL A 145 -7.88 -0.14 1.81
CA VAL A 145 -6.62 0.56 2.10
C VAL A 145 -6.06 1.27 0.85
N ALA A 146 -6.19 0.65 -0.33
CA ALA A 146 -5.81 1.30 -1.60
C ALA A 146 -6.69 2.53 -1.88
N PHE A 147 -8.00 2.39 -1.70
CA PHE A 147 -8.97 3.50 -1.85
C PHE A 147 -8.75 4.64 -0.85
N ARG A 148 -8.14 4.37 0.31
CA ARG A 148 -7.81 5.39 1.33
C ARG A 148 -6.50 6.14 1.06
N THR A 149 -5.66 5.66 0.15
CA THR A 149 -4.33 6.24 -0.11
C THR A 149 -4.22 6.88 -1.50
N SER A 150 -5.15 6.58 -2.40
CA SER A 150 -5.25 7.05 -3.79
C SER A 150 -5.95 8.42 -3.95
N PHE A 151 -5.55 9.46 -3.23
CA PHE A 151 -6.24 10.77 -3.31
C PHE A 151 -6.00 11.58 -4.61
N ALA A 152 -5.27 11.05 -5.59
CA ALA A 152 -4.90 11.80 -6.79
C ALA A 152 -5.81 11.51 -8.02
N PHE A 153 -6.01 10.25 -8.43
CA PHE A 153 -6.80 9.88 -9.63
C PHE A 153 -7.22 8.39 -9.62
N GLU A 154 -8.38 8.04 -10.22
CA GLU A 154 -8.87 6.65 -10.39
C GLU A 154 -7.88 5.73 -11.11
N THR A 155 -7.13 6.26 -12.08
CA THR A 155 -6.11 5.44 -12.78
C THR A 155 -4.98 5.01 -11.84
N ASP A 156 -4.64 5.82 -10.82
CA ASP A 156 -3.60 5.51 -9.84
C ASP A 156 -4.08 4.46 -8.82
N GLU A 157 -5.38 4.45 -8.54
CA GLU A 157 -6.05 3.46 -7.72
C GLU A 157 -6.10 2.09 -8.40
N MET A 158 -6.59 2.03 -9.64
CA MET A 158 -6.63 0.77 -10.40
C MET A 158 -5.23 0.20 -10.63
N ALA A 159 -4.23 1.06 -10.80
CA ALA A 159 -2.83 0.66 -10.82
C ALA A 159 -2.37 0.03 -9.49
N THR A 160 -2.79 0.60 -8.37
CA THR A 160 -2.45 0.12 -7.03
C THR A 160 -3.15 -1.20 -6.72
N LEU A 161 -4.45 -1.32 -7.01
CA LEU A 161 -5.19 -2.59 -6.87
C LEU A 161 -4.58 -3.72 -7.71
N ALA A 162 -4.18 -3.43 -8.95
CA ALA A 162 -3.51 -4.43 -9.78
C ALA A 162 -2.14 -4.85 -9.21
N TRP A 163 -1.40 -3.92 -8.60
CA TRP A 163 -0.13 -4.24 -7.94
C TRP A 163 -0.33 -5.11 -6.69
N LEU A 164 -1.33 -4.79 -5.87
CA LEU A 164 -1.73 -5.57 -4.70
C LEU A 164 -2.13 -6.99 -5.10
N ARG A 165 -2.93 -7.16 -6.16
CA ARG A 165 -3.34 -8.48 -6.69
C ARG A 165 -2.13 -9.36 -7.03
N ILE A 166 -1.09 -8.78 -7.62
CA ILE A 166 0.16 -9.51 -7.88
C ILE A 166 0.85 -9.95 -6.58
N GLY A 167 0.77 -9.14 -5.53
CA GLY A 167 1.21 -9.51 -4.20
C GLY A 167 0.43 -10.70 -3.64
N GLU A 168 -0.89 -10.68 -3.73
CA GLU A 168 -1.76 -11.80 -3.32
C GLU A 168 -1.39 -13.09 -4.04
N MET A 169 -1.36 -13.07 -5.38
CA MET A 169 -1.05 -14.24 -6.20
C MET A 169 0.35 -14.81 -5.90
N GLN A 170 1.33 -13.96 -5.60
CA GLN A 170 2.66 -14.42 -5.20
C GLN A 170 2.65 -15.02 -3.79
N ALA A 171 1.91 -14.42 -2.85
CA ALA A 171 1.80 -14.87 -1.47
C ALA A 171 1.08 -16.22 -1.36
N GLU A 172 0.08 -16.49 -2.21
CA GLU A 172 -0.63 -17.78 -2.30
C GLU A 172 0.31 -18.97 -2.56
N ASN A 173 1.49 -18.71 -3.15
CA ASN A 173 2.50 -19.73 -3.45
C ASN A 173 3.56 -19.89 -2.35
N LEU A 174 3.47 -19.14 -1.25
CA LEU A 174 4.42 -19.23 -0.14
C LEU A 174 3.94 -20.24 0.92
N THR A 175 4.87 -21.06 1.41
CA THR A 175 4.64 -21.85 2.63
C THR A 175 5.03 -21.00 3.83
N LEU A 176 4.05 -20.62 4.65
CA LEU A 176 4.24 -19.75 5.81
C LEU A 176 4.03 -20.54 7.11
N ALA A 177 4.86 -20.28 8.12
CA ALA A 177 4.62 -20.76 9.47
C ALA A 177 3.43 -20.04 10.12
N LYS A 178 3.05 -20.44 11.33
CA LYS A 178 2.09 -19.66 12.14
C LYS A 178 2.72 -18.33 12.54
N PHE A 179 2.02 -17.24 12.28
CA PHE A 179 2.51 -15.90 12.59
C PHE A 179 2.75 -15.68 14.08
N SER A 180 3.91 -15.08 14.41
CA SER A 180 4.26 -14.61 15.75
C SER A 180 4.92 -13.23 15.66
N ALA A 181 4.16 -12.19 16.02
CA ALA A 181 4.67 -10.80 16.02
C ALA A 181 5.93 -10.64 16.90
N SER A 182 5.98 -11.33 18.05
CA SER A 182 7.11 -11.23 18.97
C SER A 182 8.37 -11.91 18.43
N ASN A 183 8.26 -13.05 17.75
CA ASN A 183 9.40 -13.71 17.12
C ASN A 183 9.86 -12.94 15.88
N PHE A 184 8.92 -12.47 15.05
CA PHE A 184 9.24 -11.65 13.89
C PHE A 184 9.98 -10.37 14.31
N LYS A 185 9.50 -9.66 15.34
CA LYS A 185 10.17 -8.47 15.90
C LYS A 185 11.60 -8.75 16.35
N LYS A 186 11.86 -9.90 17.00
CA LYS A 186 13.22 -10.31 17.39
C LYS A 186 14.09 -10.61 16.16
N ARG A 187 13.51 -11.25 15.13
CA ARG A 187 14.22 -11.63 13.90
C ARG A 187 14.67 -10.41 13.09
N LEU A 188 13.90 -9.32 13.09
CA LEU A 188 14.19 -8.10 12.31
C LEU A 188 15.59 -7.51 12.56
N THR A 189 16.08 -7.56 13.80
CA THR A 189 17.44 -7.08 14.13
C THR A 189 18.54 -7.88 13.42
N GLU A 190 18.31 -9.16 13.14
CA GLU A 190 19.24 -10.00 12.37
C GLU A 190 19.10 -9.77 10.87
N LEU A 191 17.87 -9.58 10.39
CA LEU A 191 17.57 -9.41 8.97
C LEU A 191 18.26 -8.19 8.36
N LYS A 192 18.51 -7.13 9.13
CA LYS A 192 19.23 -5.95 8.61
C LYS A 192 20.64 -6.30 8.11
N LYS A 193 21.29 -7.35 8.65
CA LYS A 193 22.62 -7.79 8.21
C LYS A 193 22.64 -8.26 6.75
N LEU A 194 21.49 -8.68 6.21
CA LEU A 194 21.36 -9.08 4.81
C LEU A 194 21.64 -7.91 3.84
N CYS A 195 21.57 -6.65 4.28
CA CYS A 195 21.96 -5.50 3.47
C CYS A 195 23.43 -5.55 3.02
N ALA A 196 24.29 -6.34 3.68
CA ALA A 196 25.67 -6.55 3.24
C ALA A 196 25.75 -7.15 1.82
N LEU A 197 24.77 -7.97 1.44
CA LEU A 197 24.66 -8.56 0.11
C LEU A 197 24.19 -7.49 -0.90
N LYS A 198 25.00 -7.27 -1.94
CA LYS A 198 24.78 -6.15 -2.89
C LYS A 198 23.62 -6.34 -3.85
N ARG A 199 23.25 -7.60 -4.10
CA ARG A 199 22.44 -8.04 -5.23
C ARG A 199 21.08 -8.53 -4.72
N PRO A 200 19.94 -7.98 -5.20
CA PRO A 200 18.60 -8.42 -4.78
C PRO A 200 18.39 -9.92 -4.90
N GLU A 201 18.92 -10.56 -5.94
CA GLU A 201 18.85 -12.01 -6.14
C GLU A 201 19.55 -12.83 -5.03
N LEU A 202 20.43 -12.21 -4.23
CA LEU A 202 21.14 -12.85 -3.13
C LEU A 202 20.47 -12.62 -1.76
N PHE A 203 19.99 -11.39 -1.49
CA PHE A 203 19.38 -11.09 -0.18
C PHE A 203 17.89 -11.39 -0.13
N PHE A 204 17.15 -11.16 -1.22
CA PHE A 204 15.69 -11.22 -1.18
C PHE A 204 15.18 -12.63 -0.89
N PRO A 205 15.71 -13.71 -1.49
CA PRO A 205 15.27 -15.08 -1.14
C PRO A 205 15.54 -15.43 0.33
N LYS A 206 16.68 -14.99 0.87
CA LYS A 206 17.03 -15.20 2.30
C LYS A 206 16.11 -14.41 3.22
N LEU A 207 15.79 -13.17 2.83
CA LEU A 207 14.87 -12.30 3.56
C LEU A 207 13.46 -12.90 3.55
N GLN A 208 12.98 -13.33 2.38
CA GLN A 208 11.68 -13.98 2.20
C GLN A 208 11.56 -15.26 3.02
N GLN A 209 12.59 -16.13 2.97
CA GLN A 209 12.61 -17.35 3.76
C GLN A 209 12.53 -17.05 5.26
N ALA A 210 13.34 -16.12 5.76
CA ALA A 210 13.35 -15.79 7.17
C ALA A 210 12.05 -15.10 7.64
N CYS A 211 11.38 -14.34 6.77
CA CYS A 211 10.02 -13.84 7.04
C CYS A 211 9.01 -15.00 7.09
N ALA A 212 9.08 -15.94 6.15
CA ALA A 212 8.16 -17.07 6.06
C ALA A 212 8.25 -18.01 7.28
N GLU A 213 9.46 -18.20 7.82
CA GLU A 213 9.72 -18.94 9.07
C GLU A 213 8.98 -18.33 10.28
N GLU A 214 8.74 -17.01 10.28
CA GLU A 214 7.99 -16.29 11.33
C GLU A 214 6.51 -16.09 10.96
N GLY A 215 6.06 -16.70 9.86
CA GLY A 215 4.69 -16.61 9.35
C GLY A 215 4.35 -15.31 8.62
N VAL A 216 5.35 -14.60 8.09
CA VAL A 216 5.18 -13.37 7.31
C VAL A 216 5.49 -13.64 5.84
N GLY A 217 4.54 -13.38 4.94
CA GLY A 217 4.76 -13.50 3.50
C GLY A 217 5.45 -12.27 2.94
N LEU A 218 6.69 -12.38 2.47
CA LEU A 218 7.36 -11.26 1.81
C LEU A 218 7.37 -11.47 0.29
N VAL A 219 6.86 -10.50 -0.45
CA VAL A 219 6.80 -10.52 -1.92
C VAL A 219 7.24 -9.17 -2.50
N SER A 220 7.62 -9.16 -3.77
CA SER A 220 7.98 -7.93 -4.46
C SER A 220 7.50 -7.93 -5.90
N SER A 221 7.23 -6.75 -6.43
CA SER A 221 6.83 -6.57 -7.81
C SER A 221 7.02 -5.14 -8.27
N LYS A 222 7.47 -4.94 -9.50
CA LYS A 222 7.49 -3.65 -10.16
C LYS A 222 6.07 -3.08 -10.21
N ALA A 223 5.88 -1.92 -9.59
CA ALA A 223 4.61 -1.21 -9.64
C ALA A 223 4.29 -0.74 -11.08
N PRO A 224 3.03 -0.89 -11.55
CA PRO A 224 2.59 -0.30 -12.80
C PRO A 224 2.62 1.22 -12.74
N LYS A 225 2.71 1.86 -13.90
CA LYS A 225 2.59 3.31 -14.00
C LYS A 225 1.25 3.75 -13.40
N GLY A 226 1.29 4.74 -12.51
CA GLY A 226 0.14 5.21 -11.71
C GLY A 226 0.20 4.75 -10.26
N CYS A 227 0.76 3.56 -9.98
CA CYS A 227 0.95 3.12 -8.61
C CYS A 227 2.13 3.85 -7.95
N ARG A 228 1.83 4.57 -6.88
CA ARG A 228 2.80 5.37 -6.12
C ARG A 228 3.34 4.70 -4.86
N ALA A 229 2.80 3.53 -4.52
CA ALA A 229 3.17 2.80 -3.32
C ALA A 229 4.64 2.33 -3.35
N SER A 230 5.32 2.50 -2.22
CA SER A 230 6.64 1.93 -1.95
C SER A 230 6.51 0.55 -1.32
N GLY A 231 5.55 0.40 -0.41
CA GLY A 231 5.23 -0.84 0.28
C GLY A 231 3.73 -0.96 0.53
N ALA A 232 3.31 -2.17 0.85
CA ALA A 232 1.97 -2.46 1.35
C ALA A 232 2.03 -3.67 2.28
N THR A 233 1.19 -3.64 3.30
CA THR A 233 1.01 -4.70 4.29
C THR A 233 -0.46 -5.04 4.42
N TRP A 234 -0.80 -6.33 4.44
CA TRP A 234 -2.16 -6.78 4.73
C TRP A 234 -2.18 -8.16 5.35
N THR A 235 -3.31 -8.53 5.94
CA THR A 235 -3.51 -9.88 6.46
C THR A 235 -4.17 -10.77 5.40
N SER A 236 -3.52 -11.89 5.07
CA SER A 236 -4.09 -12.90 4.18
C SER A 236 -5.30 -13.60 4.82
N PRO A 237 -6.17 -14.27 4.04
CA PRO A 237 -7.31 -15.03 4.58
C PRO A 237 -6.93 -16.11 5.61
N ASN A 238 -5.68 -16.58 5.58
CA ASN A 238 -5.15 -17.56 6.53
C ASN A 238 -4.65 -16.93 7.85
N GLY A 239 -4.75 -15.61 8.00
CA GLY A 239 -4.28 -14.87 9.17
C GLY A 239 -2.79 -14.54 9.17
N ASN A 240 -2.06 -14.84 8.09
CA ASN A 240 -0.65 -14.45 7.94
C ASN A 240 -0.52 -13.04 7.36
N PRO A 241 0.29 -12.15 7.95
CA PRO A 241 0.61 -10.86 7.35
C PRO A 241 1.48 -11.02 6.11
N ILE A 242 1.21 -10.20 5.10
CA ILE A 242 1.93 -10.13 3.83
C ILE A 242 2.54 -8.75 3.69
N ILE A 243 3.79 -8.67 3.26
CA ILE A 243 4.50 -7.44 2.91
C ILE A 243 4.82 -7.49 1.41
N LEU A 244 4.38 -6.48 0.67
CA LEU A 244 4.68 -6.29 -0.75
C LEU A 244 5.55 -5.06 -0.95
N LEU A 245 6.68 -5.21 -1.64
CA LEU A 245 7.63 -4.13 -1.90
C LEU A 245 7.76 -3.80 -3.39
N SER A 246 7.73 -2.51 -3.73
CA SER A 246 7.77 -2.08 -5.14
C SER A 246 9.18 -1.78 -5.65
N PHE A 247 10.18 -1.77 -4.77
CA PHE A 247 11.54 -1.27 -5.06
C PHE A 247 11.52 0.16 -5.64
N ARG A 248 10.56 1.00 -5.21
CA ARG A 248 10.51 2.40 -5.60
C ARG A 248 11.83 3.11 -5.31
N TYR A 249 12.12 4.13 -6.10
CA TYR A 249 13.41 4.84 -6.13
C TYR A 249 14.64 4.02 -6.52
N LEU A 250 14.53 2.69 -6.61
CA LEU A 250 15.59 1.78 -7.07
C LEU A 250 16.92 2.02 -6.33
N SER A 251 16.85 2.12 -5.01
CA SER A 251 17.98 2.45 -4.14
C SER A 251 17.96 1.55 -2.91
N GLU A 252 19.12 1.11 -2.44
CA GLU A 252 19.19 0.21 -1.28
C GLU A 252 18.61 0.83 -0.01
N ASP A 253 18.85 2.11 0.23
CA ASP A 253 18.40 2.85 1.41
C ASP A 253 16.88 2.93 1.48
N HIS A 254 16.24 3.24 0.36
CA HIS A 254 14.78 3.22 0.26
C HIS A 254 14.22 1.81 0.44
N PHE A 255 14.78 0.80 -0.23
CA PHE A 255 14.31 -0.58 -0.08
C PHE A 255 14.34 -1.05 1.38
N TRP A 256 15.48 -0.88 2.05
CA TRP A 256 15.63 -1.34 3.43
C TRP A 256 14.74 -0.55 4.38
N PHE A 257 14.63 0.77 4.21
CA PHE A 257 13.71 1.58 5.00
C PHE A 257 12.27 1.11 4.85
N THR A 258 11.77 0.99 3.62
CA THR A 258 10.40 0.53 3.34
C THR A 258 10.15 -0.86 3.92
N PHE A 259 11.08 -1.82 3.75
CA PHE A 259 10.91 -3.15 4.36
C PHE A 259 10.72 -3.08 5.88
N PHE A 260 11.54 -2.30 6.59
CA PHE A 260 11.41 -2.19 8.05
C PHE A 260 10.20 -1.36 8.49
N HIS A 261 9.76 -0.40 7.68
CA HIS A 261 8.53 0.36 7.89
C HIS A 261 7.30 -0.55 7.78
N GLU A 262 7.19 -1.33 6.70
CA GLU A 262 6.11 -2.33 6.56
C GLU A 262 6.15 -3.40 7.67
N ALA A 263 7.36 -3.86 8.03
CA ALA A 263 7.52 -4.78 9.14
C ALA A 263 7.08 -4.16 10.49
N ALA A 264 7.21 -2.84 10.65
CA ALA A 264 6.70 -2.13 11.82
C ALA A 264 5.17 -2.19 11.88
N HIS A 265 4.47 -1.96 10.77
CA HIS A 265 3.01 -2.12 10.71
C HIS A 265 2.58 -3.54 11.10
N VAL A 266 3.31 -4.56 10.64
CA VAL A 266 3.05 -5.95 11.01
C VAL A 266 3.20 -6.19 12.52
N VAL A 267 4.25 -5.67 13.16
CA VAL A 267 4.55 -6.00 14.58
C VAL A 267 3.95 -5.05 15.60
N LEU A 268 3.62 -3.81 15.22
CA LEU A 268 3.10 -2.78 16.14
C LEU A 268 1.59 -2.60 16.01
N HIS A 269 1.06 -2.66 14.79
CA HIS A 269 -0.31 -2.25 14.52
C HIS A 269 -1.22 -3.45 14.21
N GLY A 270 -0.69 -4.49 13.56
CA GLY A 270 -1.48 -5.68 13.18
C GLY A 270 -2.62 -5.35 12.20
N THR A 271 -2.54 -4.20 11.51
CA THR A 271 -3.55 -3.67 10.61
C THR A 271 -3.05 -3.62 9.18
N ASP A 272 -3.98 -3.71 8.23
CA ASP A 272 -3.68 -3.48 6.80
C ASP A 272 -3.25 -2.02 6.57
N HIS A 273 -2.22 -1.81 5.76
CA HIS A 273 -1.57 -0.52 5.52
C HIS A 273 -0.97 -0.48 4.10
N ILE A 274 -0.91 0.70 3.46
CA ILE A 274 -0.22 0.91 2.19
C ILE A 274 0.62 2.19 2.30
N SER A 275 1.94 2.04 2.14
CA SER A 275 2.87 3.16 2.21
C SER A 275 3.01 3.83 0.84
N VAL A 276 2.46 5.03 0.72
CA VAL A 276 2.44 5.83 -0.52
C VAL A 276 3.33 7.06 -0.41
N ASP A 277 4.30 7.18 -1.32
CA ASP A 277 5.18 8.35 -1.31
C ASP A 277 4.49 9.62 -1.82
N GLY A 278 4.55 10.66 -0.99
CA GLY A 278 4.00 11.99 -1.28
C GLY A 278 2.48 12.04 -1.28
N ALA A 279 1.83 11.15 -0.52
CA ALA A 279 0.44 11.31 -0.11
C ALA A 279 0.38 12.24 1.11
N ASP A 280 -0.64 13.10 1.16
CA ASP A 280 -0.95 13.86 2.37
C ASP A 280 -1.44 12.88 3.47
N PRO A 281 -1.09 13.11 4.75
CA PRO A 281 -1.57 12.28 5.84
C PRO A 281 -3.10 12.24 5.84
N SER A 282 -3.67 11.03 5.80
CA SER A 282 -5.10 10.80 6.02
C SER A 282 -5.56 11.46 7.32
N PRO A 283 -6.80 12.01 7.40
CA PRO A 283 -7.26 12.67 8.61
C PRO A 283 -7.43 11.66 9.75
N LEU A 284 -6.91 12.05 10.92
CA LEU A 284 -6.97 11.42 12.24
C LEU A 284 -6.46 9.97 12.38
N GLY A 285 -5.45 9.78 13.23
CA GLY A 285 -4.95 8.47 13.67
C GLY A 285 -3.93 7.80 12.74
N ALA A 286 -4.08 7.94 11.41
CA ALA A 286 -3.11 7.40 10.44
C ALA A 286 -1.69 7.94 10.67
N SER A 287 -1.54 9.25 10.90
CA SER A 287 -0.23 9.88 11.14
C SER A 287 0.56 9.25 12.29
N VAL A 288 -0.11 8.84 13.38
CA VAL A 288 0.59 8.27 14.55
C VAL A 288 1.19 6.91 14.22
N PHE A 289 0.46 6.05 13.50
CA PHE A 289 0.98 4.74 13.08
C PHE A 289 2.10 4.89 12.05
N GLU A 290 1.99 5.84 11.12
CA GLU A 290 3.07 6.17 10.19
C GLU A 290 4.33 6.63 10.93
N ASP A 291 4.17 7.52 11.92
CA ASP A 291 5.29 8.05 12.73
C ASP A 291 5.94 6.93 13.57
N GLU A 292 5.13 6.06 14.19
CA GLU A 292 5.62 4.89 14.93
C GLU A 292 6.38 3.92 14.01
N ALA A 293 5.87 3.69 12.80
CA ALA A 293 6.53 2.84 11.81
C ALA A 293 7.83 3.44 11.29
N ASP A 294 7.85 4.75 11.01
CA ASP A 294 9.04 5.50 10.62
C ASP A 294 10.11 5.43 11.72
N ILE A 295 9.76 5.69 12.97
CA ILE A 295 10.68 5.61 14.12
C ILE A 295 11.21 4.17 14.27
N PHE A 296 10.32 3.17 14.23
CA PHE A 296 10.73 1.77 14.33
C PHE A 296 11.72 1.37 13.24
N ALA A 297 11.48 1.79 11.99
CA ALA A 297 12.37 1.50 10.87
C ALA A 297 13.74 2.17 11.04
N GLN A 298 13.76 3.45 11.47
CA GLN A 298 14.98 4.18 11.77
C GLN A 298 15.79 3.51 12.89
N ASP A 299 15.14 3.20 14.02
CA ASP A 299 15.74 2.59 15.20
C ASP A 299 16.30 1.19 14.90
N THR A 300 15.57 0.40 14.12
CA THR A 300 16.00 -0.96 13.76
C THR A 300 17.26 -0.92 12.88
N LEU A 301 17.28 -0.03 11.89
CA LEU A 301 18.43 0.14 11.00
C LEU A 301 19.62 0.77 11.73
N VAL A 302 19.39 1.86 12.44
CA VAL A 302 20.40 2.67 13.16
C VAL A 302 19.92 2.93 14.59
N PRO A 303 20.47 2.20 15.58
CA PRO A 303 20.18 2.41 17.00
C PRO A 303 20.27 3.88 17.41
N ALA A 304 19.44 4.31 18.36
CA ALA A 304 19.28 5.71 18.75
C ALA A 304 20.60 6.39 19.13
N ASP A 305 21.45 5.72 19.91
CA ASP A 305 22.78 6.20 20.30
C ASP A 305 23.70 6.48 19.09
N LEU A 306 23.65 5.61 18.08
CA LEU A 306 24.40 5.79 16.84
C LEU A 306 23.78 6.86 15.94
N ARG A 307 22.46 7.05 15.99
CA ARG A 307 21.78 8.14 15.29
C ARG A 307 22.15 9.49 15.89
N ASP A 308 22.19 9.59 17.22
CA ASP A 308 22.66 10.78 17.91
C ASP A 308 24.13 11.07 17.60
N GLU A 309 25.01 10.06 17.60
CA GLU A 309 26.41 10.22 17.15
C GLU A 309 26.48 10.73 15.71
N MET A 310 25.61 10.20 14.85
CA MET A 310 25.57 10.51 13.42
C MET A 310 25.10 11.94 13.14
N LEU A 311 24.09 12.43 13.86
CA LEU A 311 23.48 13.74 13.65
C LEU A 311 24.23 14.88 14.37
N ASN A 312 24.92 14.59 15.48
CA ASN A 312 25.70 15.58 16.22
C ASN A 312 27.11 15.84 15.65
N ALA A 313 27.47 15.17 14.56
CA ALA A 313 28.75 15.32 13.89
C ALA A 313 28.60 15.87 12.47
N MET A 314 29.64 16.54 11.97
CA MET A 314 29.67 16.96 10.57
C MET A 314 29.62 15.72 9.64
N PRO A 315 28.63 15.62 8.74
CA PRO A 315 28.48 14.45 7.90
C PRO A 315 29.60 14.41 6.87
N THR A 316 30.48 13.42 7.00
CA THR A 316 31.55 13.11 6.04
C THR A 316 31.44 11.67 5.55
N ARG A 317 31.96 11.36 4.36
CA ARG A 317 31.95 9.96 3.85
C ARG A 317 32.64 8.98 4.80
N PRO A 318 33.81 9.28 5.40
CA PRO A 318 34.41 8.40 6.40
C PRO A 318 33.53 8.22 7.64
N HIS A 319 32.88 9.29 8.11
CA HIS A 319 31.95 9.23 9.24
C HIS A 319 30.75 8.32 8.92
N ALA A 320 30.10 8.52 7.77
CA ALA A 320 28.99 7.67 7.34
C ALA A 320 29.37 6.18 7.26
N ARG A 321 30.56 5.87 6.73
CA ARG A 321 31.10 4.48 6.69
C ARG A 321 31.38 3.92 8.09
N ARG A 322 31.84 4.76 9.03
CA ARG A 322 32.08 4.36 10.42
C ARG A 322 30.78 4.02 11.13
N ILE A 323 29.77 4.89 11.03
CA ILE A 323 28.44 4.65 11.61
C ILE A 323 27.82 3.40 11.00
N ALA A 324 27.89 3.23 9.68
CA ALA A 324 27.39 2.04 8.99
C ALA A 324 27.98 0.74 9.57
N ARG A 325 29.31 0.73 9.80
CA ARG A 325 30.00 -0.40 10.42
C ARG A 325 29.52 -0.67 11.84
N LYS A 326 29.38 0.37 12.68
CA LYS A 326 28.88 0.25 14.05
C LYS A 326 27.44 -0.29 14.09
N ALA A 327 26.58 0.22 13.21
CA ALA A 327 25.17 -0.17 13.12
C ALA A 327 24.94 -1.54 12.43
N GLY A 328 25.96 -2.09 11.77
CA GLY A 328 25.85 -3.35 11.03
C GLY A 328 25.05 -3.22 9.72
N VAL A 329 25.11 -2.04 9.08
CA VAL A 329 24.39 -1.72 7.84
C VAL A 329 25.33 -1.21 6.74
N THR A 330 24.81 -0.97 5.53
CA THR A 330 25.61 -0.37 4.44
C THR A 330 25.71 1.15 4.57
N PRO A 331 26.79 1.78 4.03
CA PRO A 331 26.89 3.22 4.00
C PRO A 331 25.72 3.91 3.28
N GLY A 332 25.13 3.27 2.27
CA GLY A 332 23.97 3.81 1.55
C GLY A 332 22.78 4.07 2.47
N ILE A 333 22.48 3.14 3.39
CA ILE A 333 21.42 3.30 4.40
C ILE A 333 21.68 4.52 5.29
N ILE A 334 22.92 4.71 5.73
CA ILE A 334 23.32 5.88 6.53
C ILE A 334 23.13 7.19 5.74
N VAL A 335 23.46 7.21 4.45
CA VAL A 335 23.19 8.38 3.60
C VAL A 335 21.68 8.66 3.51
N GLY A 336 20.84 7.63 3.36
CA GLY A 336 19.39 7.78 3.37
C GLY A 336 18.87 8.42 4.66
N GLN A 337 19.35 7.95 5.82
CA GLN A 337 18.99 8.49 7.14
C GLN A 337 19.43 9.96 7.29
N LEU A 338 20.66 10.29 6.91
CA LEU A 338 21.18 11.67 6.94
C LEU A 338 20.40 12.60 6.00
N GLN A 339 19.98 12.12 4.83
CA GLN A 339 19.19 12.91 3.89
C GLN A 339 17.76 13.14 4.39
N LYS A 340 17.11 12.11 4.95
CA LYS A 340 15.78 12.24 5.58
C LYS A 340 15.80 13.22 6.76
N ALA A 341 16.87 13.21 7.56
CA ALA A 341 17.06 14.15 8.68
C ALA A 341 17.47 15.57 8.25
N GLY A 342 17.64 15.84 6.95
CA GLY A 342 18.07 17.15 6.45
C GLY A 342 19.55 17.50 6.68
N ALA A 343 20.33 16.59 7.29
CA ALA A 343 21.77 16.76 7.49
C ALA A 343 22.58 16.66 6.18
N LEU A 344 22.02 16.00 5.16
CA LEU A 344 22.54 15.98 3.79
C LEU A 344 21.46 16.38 2.79
N GLN A 345 21.85 17.10 1.76
CA GLN A 345 21.00 17.37 0.60
C GLN A 345 20.83 16.10 -0.26
N PRO A 346 19.72 15.94 -1.01
CA PRO A 346 19.41 14.71 -1.76
C PRO A 346 20.48 14.27 -2.77
N HIS A 347 21.32 15.19 -3.26
CA HIS A 347 22.40 14.88 -4.22
C HIS A 347 23.71 14.47 -3.53
N GLN A 348 23.87 14.72 -2.23
CA GLN A 348 25.12 14.48 -1.51
C GLN A 348 25.29 13.00 -1.17
N PHE A 349 26.51 12.51 -1.36
CA PHE A 349 26.99 11.16 -0.98
C PHE A 349 26.24 9.99 -1.64
N ASN A 350 25.54 10.25 -2.75
CA ASN A 350 24.87 9.19 -3.51
C ASN A 350 25.84 8.14 -4.10
N ASP A 351 27.15 8.46 -4.19
CA ASP A 351 28.21 7.49 -4.52
C ASP A 351 28.32 6.34 -3.50
N LEU A 352 27.80 6.52 -2.28
CA LEU A 352 27.77 5.48 -1.26
C LEU A 352 26.53 4.58 -1.35
N LYS A 353 25.51 4.97 -2.13
CA LYS A 353 24.27 4.21 -2.30
C LYS A 353 24.40 3.24 -3.46
N ARG A 354 23.99 1.99 -3.24
CA ARG A 354 23.74 1.04 -4.31
C ARG A 354 22.41 1.35 -4.99
N ARG A 355 22.43 1.31 -6.32
CA ARG A 355 21.26 1.56 -7.17
C ARG A 355 20.83 0.28 -7.86
N TYR A 356 19.54 0.17 -8.15
CA TYR A 356 18.95 -0.96 -8.83
C TYR A 356 18.39 -0.53 -10.19
N LYS A 357 18.09 -1.50 -11.05
CA LYS A 357 17.34 -1.29 -12.29
C LYS A 357 16.47 -2.50 -12.58
N TRP A 358 15.31 -2.29 -13.19
CA TRP A 358 14.46 -3.38 -13.68
C TRP A 358 15.03 -3.93 -14.99
N GLU A 359 15.29 -5.23 -15.04
CA GLU A 359 15.83 -5.93 -16.21
C GLU A 359 15.37 -7.40 -16.20
N GLY A 360 14.70 -7.86 -17.26
CA GLY A 360 14.27 -9.26 -17.43
C GLY A 360 13.09 -9.72 -16.55
N SER A 361 13.06 -9.36 -15.27
CA SER A 361 12.02 -9.76 -14.30
C SER A 361 11.25 -8.56 -13.77
N THR A 362 9.96 -8.76 -13.51
CA THR A 362 9.11 -7.80 -12.79
C THR A 362 9.05 -8.08 -11.30
N LYS A 363 9.60 -9.21 -10.82
CA LYS A 363 9.59 -9.57 -9.39
C LYS A 363 10.73 -8.91 -8.61
N LEU A 364 11.95 -8.98 -9.15
CA LEU A 364 13.14 -8.41 -8.53
C LEU A 364 13.96 -7.59 -9.54
N PRO A 365 14.44 -6.40 -9.15
CA PRO A 365 15.39 -5.66 -9.97
C PRO A 365 16.80 -6.26 -9.81
N VAL A 366 17.72 -5.82 -10.65
CA VAL A 366 19.15 -6.19 -10.58
C VAL A 366 20.00 -5.02 -10.09
N LEU A 367 21.19 -5.33 -9.57
CA LEU A 367 22.18 -4.30 -9.22
C LEU A 367 22.57 -3.48 -10.46
N SER A 368 22.35 -2.17 -10.39
CA SER A 368 22.82 -1.23 -11.40
C SER A 368 24.32 -1.04 -11.26
N HIS A 369 25.05 -1.19 -12.36
CA HIS A 369 26.46 -0.85 -12.39
C HIS A 369 26.55 0.66 -12.60
N PRO A 370 27.45 1.38 -11.90
CA PRO A 370 27.66 2.79 -12.20
C PRO A 370 27.99 2.91 -13.69
N ARG A 371 27.32 3.85 -14.39
CA ARG A 371 27.72 4.20 -15.76
C ARG A 371 29.20 4.52 -15.69
N LYS A 372 30.04 3.75 -16.39
CA LYS A 372 31.39 4.19 -16.69
C LYS A 372 31.20 5.49 -17.49
N TYR A 373 31.47 6.63 -16.88
CA TYR A 373 31.65 7.85 -17.64
C TYR A 373 32.87 7.57 -18.53
N SER A 374 32.61 7.36 -19.82
CA SER A 374 33.62 7.30 -20.88
C SER A 374 34.07 8.70 -21.21
#